data_AF-A0A828U1G0-F1
#
_entry.id   AF-A0A828U1G0-F1
#
_cell.length_a   1.000
_cell.length_b   1.000
_cell.length_c   1.000
_cell.angle_alpha   90.00
_cell.angle_beta   90.00
_cell.angle_gamma   90.00
#
_symmetry.space_group_name_H-M   'P 1'
#
loop_
_entity.id
_entity.type
_entity.pdbx_description
1 polymer ?
#
loop_
_entity_poly.entity_id
_entity_poly.type
_entity_poly.pdbx_seq_one_letter_code
_entity_poly.pdbx_strand_id
1 'polypeptide(L)' 'MVLSDCYSWANEQFGHARLGDPRRTRRLVSLASSLAQHAGLSIVKSSQSTAQVEGA' A
#
# COMPACT_ATOMS: atom_id res chain seq x y z
N MET A 1 -13.87 -17.98 2.15
CA MET A 1 -13.85 -16.52 2.24
C MET A 1 -12.67 -16.04 1.43
N VAL A 2 -12.92 -15.30 0.34
CA VAL A 2 -11.90 -14.85 -0.62
C VAL A 2 -11.07 -13.76 0.06
N LEU A 3 -10.07 -14.16 0.86
CA LEU A 3 -8.97 -13.29 1.28
C LEU A 3 -7.97 -13.26 0.11
N SER A 4 -8.38 -12.66 -1.00
CA SER A 4 -7.40 -12.27 -2.01
C SER A 4 -6.43 -11.31 -1.34
N ASP A 5 -5.16 -11.68 -1.33
CA ASP A 5 -4.07 -10.93 -0.74
C ASP A 5 -4.21 -9.42 -1.06
N CYS A 6 -4.32 -8.59 -0.03
CA CYS A 6 -4.45 -7.13 -0.18
C CYS A 6 -3.29 -6.54 -0.99
N TYR A 7 -2.12 -7.19 -0.99
CA TYR A 7 -1.02 -6.82 -1.87
C TYR A 7 -1.33 -7.13 -3.33
N SER A 8 -1.86 -8.31 -3.66
CA SER A 8 -2.27 -8.65 -5.03
C SER A 8 -3.31 -7.68 -5.56
N TRP A 9 -4.33 -7.35 -4.78
CA TRP A 9 -5.31 -6.31 -5.13
C TRP A 9 -4.62 -4.96 -5.39
N ALA A 10 -3.76 -4.51 -4.46
CA ALA A 10 -3.08 -3.22 -4.61
C ALA A 10 -2.13 -3.20 -5.82
N ASN A 11 -1.50 -4.33 -6.13
CA ASN A 11 -0.60 -4.46 -7.27
C ASN A 11 -1.38 -4.46 -8.60
N GLU A 12 -2.54 -5.11 -8.66
CA GLU A 12 -3.45 -5.04 -9.82
C GLU A 12 -3.93 -3.61 -10.07
N GLN A 13 -4.29 -2.87 -9.01
CA GLN A 13 -4.79 -1.50 -9.15
C GLN A 13 -3.68 -0.47 -9.45
N PHE A 14 -2.52 -0.59 -8.79
CA PHE A 14 -1.51 0.48 -8.76
C PHE A 14 -0.12 0.08 -9.27
N GLY A 15 0.13 -1.20 -9.54
CA GLY A 15 1.44 -1.70 -9.98
C GLY A 15 1.91 -1.14 -11.32
N HIS A 16 0.99 -0.60 -12.12
CA HIS A 16 1.27 0.00 -13.43
C HIS A 16 1.39 1.53 -13.39
N ALA A 17 1.34 2.15 -12.21
CA ALA A 17 1.43 3.60 -12.08
C ALA A 17 2.81 4.11 -12.53
N ARG A 18 2.82 5.13 -13.40
CA ARG A 18 4.04 5.75 -13.96
C ARG A 18 4.44 6.99 -13.15
N LEU A 19 5.05 6.77 -11.99
CA LEU A 19 5.40 7.84 -11.03
C LEU A 19 6.82 8.42 -11.23
N GLY A 20 7.49 8.08 -12.33
CA GLY A 20 8.84 8.53 -12.67
C GLY A 20 9.99 7.85 -11.91
N ASP A 21 9.68 7.03 -10.90
CA ASP A 21 10.65 6.19 -10.18
C ASP A 21 9.96 4.87 -9.75
N PRO A 22 10.48 3.68 -10.11
CA PRO A 22 9.89 2.39 -9.71
C PRO A 22 9.70 2.23 -8.19
N ARG A 23 10.51 2.90 -7.38
CA ARG A 23 10.38 2.88 -5.91
C ARG A 23 9.09 3.57 -5.45
N ARG A 24 8.66 4.64 -6.14
CA ARG A 24 7.40 5.34 -5.84
C ARG A 24 6.21 4.44 -6.14
N THR A 25 6.23 3.72 -7.26
CA THR A 25 5.17 2.76 -7.61
C THR A 25 5.10 1.62 -6.61
N ARG A 26 6.25 1.05 -6.22
CA ARG A 26 6.32 0.02 -5.17
C ARG A 26 5.78 0.52 -3.82
N ARG A 27 6.09 1.77 -3.46
CA ARG A 27 5.57 2.39 -2.24
C ARG A 27 4.06 2.59 -2.30
N LEU A 28 3.53 3.05 -3.42
CA LEU A 28 2.08 3.20 -3.61
C LEU A 28 1.35 1.88 -3.39
N VAL A 29 1.82 0.80 -4.02
CA VAL A 29 1.26 -0.55 -3.85
C VAL A 29 1.30 -0.99 -2.38
N SER A 30 2.43 -0.80 -1.70
CA SER A 30 2.60 -1.20 -0.29
C SER A 30 1.73 -0.38 0.67
N LEU A 31 1.54 0.92 0.39
CA LEU A 31 0.68 1.78 1.19
C LEU A 31 -0.80 1.42 0.99
N ALA A 32 -1.22 1.20 -0.26
CA ALA A 32 -2.58 0.80 -0.59
C ALA A 32 -2.95 -0.56 0.00
N SER A 33 -2.04 -1.53 -0.03
CA SER A 33 -2.26 -2.84 0.60
C SER A 33 -2.41 -2.73 2.11
N SER A 34 -1.60 -1.89 2.76
CA SER A 34 -1.67 -1.66 4.21
C SER A 34 -2.97 -0.97 4.62
N LEU A 35 -3.45 0.00 3.83
CA LEU A 35 -4.75 0.65 4.02
C LEU A 35 -5.92 -0.32 3.79
N ALA A 36 -5.81 -1.19 2.80
CA ALA A 36 -6.84 -2.20 2.52
C ALA A 36 -6.95 -3.24 3.64
N GLN A 37 -5.82 -3.66 4.23
CA GLN A 37 -5.79 -4.55 5.39
C GLN A 37 -6.45 -3.92 6.63
N HIS A 38 -6.40 -2.59 6.74
CA HIS A 38 -6.88 -1.82 7.89
C HIS A 38 -7.98 -0.82 7.48
N ALA A 39 -8.89 -1.25 6.62
CA ALA A 39 -9.89 -0.39 6.02
C ALA A 39 -10.68 0.41 7.07
N GLY A 40 -10.77 1.73 6.87
CA GLY A 40 -11.45 2.66 7.79
C GLY A 40 -10.57 3.18 8.93
N LEU A 41 -9.33 2.71 9.07
CA LEU A 41 -8.36 3.27 10.01
C LEU A 41 -7.55 4.41 9.37
N SER A 42 -6.91 5.23 10.21
CA SER A 42 -5.99 6.27 9.74
C SER A 42 -4.70 5.67 9.16
N ILE A 43 -3.96 6.45 8.37
CA ILE A 43 -2.66 6.04 7.80
C ILE A 43 -1.70 5.56 8.89
N VAL A 44 -1.64 6.28 10.01
CA VAL A 44 -0.78 5.94 11.15
C VAL A 44 -1.17 4.58 11.74
N LYS A 45 -2.47 4.34 11.93
CA LYS A 45 -2.98 3.06 12.46
C LYS A 45 -2.87 1.91 11.47
N SER A 46 -2.76 2.22 10.18
CA SER A 46 -2.60 1.23 9.10
C SER A 46 -1.13 0.92 8.81
N SER A 47 -0.20 1.66 9.43
CA SER A 47 1.24 1.50 9.26
C SER A 47 1.84 0.69 10.41
N GLN A 48 2.80 -0.18 10.09
CA GLN A 48 3.48 -1.04 11.07
C GLN A 48 4.72 -0.36 11.69
N SER A 49 5.20 0.73 11.09
CA SER A 49 6.37 1.47 11.59
C SER A 49 6.31 2.96 11.24
N THR A 50 7.11 3.77 11.93
CA THR A 50 7.26 5.20 11.63
C THR A 50 7.81 5.43 10.22
N ALA A 51 8.75 4.60 9.75
CA ALA A 51 9.26 4.65 8.39
C ALA A 51 8.17 4.48 7.32
N GLN A 52 7.14 3.67 7.60
CA GLN A 52 5.99 3.50 6.71
C GLN A 52 5.09 4.74 6.65
N VAL A 53 5.01 5.50 7.73
CA VAL A 53 4.28 6.78 7.76
C VAL A 53 5.07 7.87 7.02
N GLU A 54 6.38 7.92 7.21
CA GLU A 54 7.24 9.01 6.72
C GLU A 54 7.59 8.93 5.22
N GLY A 55 7.26 7.84 4.54
CA GLY A 55 7.57 7.70 3.11
C GLY A 55 8.97 7.15 2.81
N ALA A 56 9.69 6.65 3.82
CA ALA A 56 11.03 6.06 3.69
C ALA A 56 11.02 4.70 2.97
#